data_AF-A0A380FE74-F1
#
_entry.id   AF-A0A380FE74-F1
#
_cell.length_a   1.000
_cell.length_b   1.000
_cell.length_c   1.000
_cell.angle_alpha   90.00
_cell.angle_beta   90.00
_cell.angle_gamma   90.00
#
_symmetry.space_group_name_H-M   'P 1'
#
loop_
_entity.id
_entity.type
_entity.pdbx_description
1 polymer ?
#
loop_
_entity_poly.entity_id
_entity_poly.type
_entity_poly.pdbx_seq_one_letter_code
_entity_poly.pdbx_strand_id
1 'polypeptide(L)'
;MKRNVHYQGTQGGADMKDGLRIHGEDLGTLYTSQIEIDNPGVDFFDSESIDEAEEEARAWVQCIIDDTEPIVKPEEALVVTQILEAIYHSAKTGKAVYLNQDK
;
A
#
# COMPACT_ATOMS: atom_id res chain seq x y z
N MET A 1 1.80 -5.14 -7.17
CA MET A 1 1.94 -4.52 -8.51
C MET A 1 3.22 -3.68 -8.55
N LYS A 2 4.33 -4.19 -9.08
CA LYS A 2 5.58 -3.40 -9.22
C LYS A 2 5.36 -2.35 -10.32
N ARG A 3 5.37 -1.07 -9.98
CA ARG A 3 5.19 0.02 -10.95
C ARG A 3 6.49 0.19 -11.74
N ASN A 4 6.45 -0.16 -13.02
CA ASN A 4 7.55 0.08 -13.94
C ASN A 4 7.55 1.56 -14.34
N VAL A 5 8.49 2.34 -13.80
CA VAL A 5 8.66 3.75 -14.13
C VAL A 5 9.84 3.89 -15.09
N HIS A 6 9.66 4.65 -16.16
CA HIS A 6 10.71 5.03 -17.12
C HIS A 6 10.67 6.54 -17.32
N TYR A 7 11.83 7.18 -17.28
CA TYR A 7 12.04 8.59 -17.56
C TYR A 7 12.95 8.74 -18.77
N GLN A 8 12.58 9.63 -19.68
CA GLN A 8 13.32 9.91 -20.91
C GLN A 8 13.59 11.41 -20.99
N GLY A 9 14.85 11.77 -21.25
CA GLY A 9 15.29 13.14 -21.43
C GLY A 9 16.38 13.23 -22.49
N THR A 10 16.67 14.44 -22.95
CA THR A 10 17.62 14.70 -24.05
C THR A 10 19.07 14.39 -23.67
N GLN A 11 19.41 14.47 -22.38
CA GLN A 11 20.77 14.21 -21.87
C GLN A 11 20.88 12.90 -21.08
N GLY A 12 19.79 12.12 -20.99
CA GLY A 12 19.77 10.87 -20.23
C GLY A 12 18.36 10.40 -19.87
N GLY A 13 18.28 9.27 -19.18
CA GLY A 13 17.03 8.64 -18.75
C GLY A 13 17.22 7.73 -17.55
N ALA A 14 16.11 7.23 -16.99
CA ALA A 14 16.18 6.30 -15.87
C ALA A 14 15.03 5.30 -15.93
N ASP A 15 15.26 4.07 -15.49
CA ASP A 15 14.20 3.08 -15.36
C ASP A 15 14.41 2.09 -14.21
N MET A 16 13.38 1.27 -13.97
CA MET A 16 13.32 0.27 -12.89
C MET A 16 13.32 -1.19 -13.39
N LYS A 17 13.73 -1.44 -14.63
CA LYS A 17 13.81 -2.79 -15.21
C LYS A 17 15.09 -3.45 -14.72
N ASP A 18 14.96 -4.17 -13.61
CA ASP A 18 16.03 -4.87 -12.87
C ASP A 18 16.83 -3.98 -11.89
N GLY A 19 16.13 -3.13 -11.14
CA GLY A 19 16.74 -2.15 -10.22
C GLY A 19 16.82 -0.75 -10.84
N LEU A 20 17.36 0.23 -10.11
CA LEU A 20 17.43 1.61 -10.63
C LEU A 20 18.59 1.71 -11.62
N ARG A 21 18.24 1.99 -12.86
CA ARG A 21 19.19 2.19 -13.97
C ARG A 21 19.18 3.64 -14.39
N ILE A 22 20.36 4.22 -14.54
CA ILE A 22 20.56 5.56 -15.08
C ILE A 22 21.28 5.45 -16.42
N HIS A 23 20.68 6.03 -17.46
CA HIS A 23 21.22 6.10 -18.81
C HIS A 23 21.74 7.51 -19.08
N GLY A 24 22.90 7.61 -19.70
CA GLY A 24 23.49 8.88 -20.05
C GLY A 24 24.57 8.74 -21.13
N GLU A 25 25.20 9.86 -21.42
CA GLU A 25 26.32 9.98 -22.35
C GLU A 25 27.48 10.69 -21.64
N ASP A 26 28.69 10.18 -21.88
CA ASP A 26 29.94 10.81 -21.44
C ASP A 26 30.97 10.71 -22.57
N LEU A 27 31.53 11.85 -22.98
CA LEU A 27 32.57 11.97 -24.03
C LEU A 27 32.26 11.21 -25.33
N GLY A 28 31.01 11.28 -25.80
CA GLY A 28 30.48 10.65 -27.00
C GLY A 28 30.08 9.19 -26.83
N THR A 29 30.18 8.64 -25.62
CA THR A 29 29.92 7.22 -25.34
C THR A 29 28.72 7.06 -24.40
N LEU A 30 27.79 6.19 -24.78
CA LEU A 30 26.63 5.89 -23.95
C LEU A 30 27.04 4.99 -22.77
N TYR A 31 26.51 5.29 -21.59
CA TYR A 31 26.68 4.47 -20.40
C TYR A 31 25.33 4.10 -19.78
N THR A 32 25.35 3.03 -18.98
CA THR A 32 24.25 2.66 -18.11
C THR A 32 24.82 2.31 -16.74
N SER A 33 24.41 3.07 -15.72
CA SER A 33 24.77 2.82 -14.33
C SER A 33 23.66 2.02 -13.66
N GLN A 34 23.99 0.84 -13.17
CA GLN A 34 23.11 0.03 -12.35
C GLN A 34 23.35 0.39 -10.88
N ILE A 35 22.32 0.89 -10.20
CA ILE A 35 22.39 1.19 -8.77
C ILE A 35 21.88 -0.03 -8.00
N GLU A 36 22.71 -0.57 -7.12
CA GLU A 36 22.32 -1.60 -6.16
C GLU A 36 21.41 -0.94 -5.09
N ILE A 37 20.10 -1.20 -5.19
CA ILE A 37 19.12 -0.72 -4.20
C ILE A 37 19.01 -1.72 -3.04
N ASP A 38 19.17 -3.00 -3.34
CA ASP A 38 19.15 -4.08 -2.37
C ASP A 38 20.56 -4.23 -1.81
N ASN A 39 20.77 -3.78 -0.57
CA ASN A 39 22.02 -3.99 0.16
C ASN A 39 22.04 -5.46 0.64
N PRO A 40 22.76 -6.38 -0.03
CA PRO A 40 22.71 -7.80 0.30
C PRO A 40 23.46 -8.13 1.61
N GLY A 41 24.10 -7.12 2.23
CA GLY A 41 24.96 -7.26 3.41
C GLY A 41 24.27 -7.02 4.75
N VAL A 42 22.95 -6.83 4.80
CA VAL A 42 22.19 -6.68 6.06
C VAL A 42 21.20 -7.84 6.23
N ASP A 43 21.75 -8.98 6.63
CA ASP A 43 21.13 -10.28 6.96
C ASP A 43 20.17 -10.25 8.19
N PHE A 44 19.55 -9.11 8.48
CA PHE A 44 18.74 -8.91 9.70
C PHE A 44 17.30 -8.43 9.46
N PHE A 45 16.87 -8.38 8.19
CA PHE A 45 15.48 -8.05 7.85
C PHE A 45 14.85 -9.13 6.96
N ASP A 46 15.06 -10.40 7.28
CA ASP A 46 14.05 -11.40 6.91
C ASP A 46 12.87 -11.19 7.87
N SER A 47 12.06 -10.17 7.60
CA SER A 47 10.81 -9.98 8.30
C SER A 47 9.94 -11.17 7.91
N GLU A 48 9.59 -12.03 8.87
CA GLU A 48 8.58 -13.06 8.63
C GLU A 48 7.41 -12.43 7.87
N SER A 49 7.15 -12.92 6.66
CA SER A 49 6.05 -12.42 5.86
C SER A 49 4.76 -12.89 6.51
N ILE A 50 4.19 -12.06 7.36
CA ILE A 50 2.89 -12.29 7.96
C ILE A 50 1.82 -11.98 6.90
N ASP A 51 0.95 -12.95 6.62
CA ASP A 51 -0.25 -12.69 5.82
C ASP A 51 -1.29 -11.98 6.70
N GLU A 52 -1.52 -10.72 6.43
CA GLU A 52 -2.47 -9.87 7.15
C GLU A 52 -3.87 -10.49 7.20
N ALA A 53 -4.31 -11.14 6.10
CA ALA A 53 -5.62 -11.78 6.04
C ALA A 53 -5.69 -13.03 6.92
N GLU A 54 -4.60 -13.79 7.02
CA GLU A 54 -4.51 -14.96 7.89
C GLU A 54 -4.55 -14.54 9.36
N GLU A 55 -3.81 -13.50 9.74
CA GLU A 55 -3.80 -13.00 11.12
C GLU A 55 -5.15 -12.43 11.56
N GLU A 56 -5.83 -11.66 10.70
CA GLU A 56 -7.18 -11.17 11.01
C GLU A 56 -8.16 -12.32 11.23
N ALA A 57 -8.14 -13.33 10.36
CA ALA A 57 -9.00 -14.50 10.49
C ALA A 57 -8.67 -15.29 11.77
N ARG A 58 -7.38 -15.46 12.08
CA ARG A 58 -6.90 -16.13 13.30
C ARG A 58 -7.39 -15.39 14.55
N ALA A 59 -7.24 -14.07 14.60
CA ALA A 59 -7.70 -13.25 15.71
C ALA A 59 -9.21 -13.37 15.93
N TRP A 60 -10.01 -13.37 14.85
CA TRP A 60 -11.46 -13.56 14.93
C TRP A 60 -11.85 -14.93 15.49
N VAL A 61 -11.24 -16.01 14.96
CA VAL A 61 -11.50 -17.38 15.45
C VAL A 61 -11.10 -17.53 16.91
N GLN A 62 -9.96 -16.97 17.31
CA GLN A 62 -9.48 -17.06 18.69
C GLN A 62 -10.45 -16.39 19.68
N CYS A 63 -11.01 -15.23 19.32
CA CYS A 63 -11.99 -14.55 20.17
C CYS A 63 -13.25 -15.40 20.40
N ILE A 64 -13.66 -16.20 19.42
CA ILE A 64 -14.79 -17.14 19.54
C ILE A 64 -14.43 -18.32 20.45
N ILE A 65 -13.23 -18.88 20.30
CA ILE A 65 -12.78 -20.04 21.10
C ILE A 65 -12.62 -19.65 22.58
N ASP A 66 -12.02 -18.48 22.83
CA ASP A 66 -11.68 -18.03 24.18
C ASP A 66 -12.79 -17.19 24.85
N ASP A 67 -13.90 -16.94 24.15
CA ASP A 67 -15.00 -16.07 24.60
C ASP A 67 -14.48 -14.68 25.03
N THR A 68 -13.60 -14.10 24.20
CA THR A 68 -13.00 -12.77 24.42
C THR A 68 -13.55 -11.73 23.44
N GLU A 69 -13.35 -10.45 23.78
CA GLU A 69 -13.85 -9.35 22.94
C GLU A 69 -13.02 -9.25 21.65
N PRO A 70 -13.67 -9.19 20.46
CA PRO A 70 -12.95 -9.04 19.20
C PRO A 70 -12.23 -7.70 19.09
N ILE A 71 -11.10 -7.69 18.38
CA ILE A 71 -10.29 -6.49 18.14
C ILE A 71 -11.11 -5.41 17.42
N VAL A 72 -11.99 -5.81 16.50
CA VAL A 72 -12.93 -4.91 15.83
C VAL A 72 -14.32 -5.13 16.41
N LYS A 73 -14.88 -4.08 16.99
CA LYS A 73 -16.20 -4.13 17.62
C LYS A 73 -17.33 -3.95 16.60
N PRO A 74 -18.53 -4.49 16.86
CA PRO A 74 -19.69 -4.31 15.99
C PRO A 74 -20.02 -2.83 15.72
N GLU A 75 -19.83 -1.95 16.71
CA GLU A 75 -20.07 -0.51 16.59
C GLU A 75 -19.11 0.15 15.60
N GLU A 76 -17.86 -0.32 15.53
CA GLU A 76 -16.85 0.20 14.61
C GLU A 76 -17.18 -0.22 13.16
N ALA A 77 -17.61 -1.47 12.97
CA ALA A 77 -18.10 -1.96 11.68
C ALA A 77 -19.36 -1.20 11.21
N LEU A 78 -20.23 -0.80 12.14
CA LEU A 78 -21.39 0.02 11.85
C LEU A 78 -21.00 1.41 11.33
N VAL A 79 -20.01 2.06 11.94
CA VAL A 79 -19.52 3.37 11.49
C VAL A 79 -18.97 3.29 10.06
N VAL A 80 -18.21 2.25 9.73
CA VAL A 80 -17.72 2.03 8.36
C VAL A 80 -18.90 1.87 7.38
N THR A 81 -19.92 1.10 7.76
CA THR A 81 -21.13 0.92 6.94
C THR A 81 -21.85 2.25 6.68
N GLN A 82 -21.98 3.10 7.70
CA GLN A 82 -22.56 4.43 7.57
C GLN A 82 -21.76 5.34 6.63
N ILE A 83 -20.43 5.24 6.65
CA ILE A 83 -19.56 5.96 5.71
C ILE A 83 -19.78 5.49 4.28
N LEU A 84 -19.88 4.18 4.05
CA LEU A 84 -20.14 3.61 2.73
C LEU A 84 -21.50 4.09 2.18
N GLU A 85 -22.55 4.06 3.01
CA GLU A 85 -23.87 4.58 2.63
C GLU A 85 -23.84 6.08 2.33
N ALA A 86 -23.11 6.87 3.12
CA ALA A 86 -22.94 8.31 2.86
C ALA A 86 -22.24 8.57 1.52
N ILE A 87 -21.23 7.78 1.17
CA ILE A 87 -20.55 7.85 -0.13
C ILE A 87 -21.53 7.56 -1.27
N TYR A 88 -22.31 6.48 -1.17
CA TYR A 88 -23.31 6.13 -2.18
C TYR A 88 -24.40 7.20 -2.30
N HIS A 89 -24.88 7.75 -1.19
CA HIS A 89 -25.87 8.82 -1.18
C HIS A 89 -25.32 10.12 -1.79
N SER A 90 -24.08 10.50 -1.43
CA SER A 90 -23.39 11.65 -2.01
C SER A 90 -23.23 11.48 -3.52
N ALA A 91 -22.81 10.30 -3.99
CA ALA A 91 -22.64 10.02 -5.42
C ALA A 91 -23.97 10.13 -6.19
N LYS A 92 -25.08 9.66 -5.59
CA LYS A 92 -26.41 9.75 -6.20
C LYS A 92 -26.97 11.17 -6.25
N THR A 93 -26.70 11.98 -5.24
CA THR A 93 -27.32 13.31 -5.06
C THR A 93 -26.43 14.47 -5.50
N GLY A 94 -25.13 14.26 -5.63
CA GLY A 94 -24.14 15.30 -5.87
C GLY A 94 -23.96 16.26 -4.69
N LYS A 95 -24.41 15.89 -3.49
CA LYS A 95 -24.38 16.74 -2.29
C LYS A 95 -23.55 16.08 -1.18
N ALA A 96 -22.89 16.90 -0.38
CA ALA A 96 -22.17 16.43 0.80
C ALA A 96 -23.13 15.79 1.82
N VAL A 97 -22.72 14.66 2.40
CA VAL A 97 -23.42 13.94 3.46
C VAL A 97 -22.60 14.05 4.73
N TYR A 98 -23.18 14.62 5.79
CA TYR A 98 -22.51 14.84 7.05
C TYR A 98 -22.92 13.77 8.07
N LEU A 99 -21.93 13.04 8.57
CA LEU A 99 -22.09 12.09 9.68
C LEU A 99 -21.84 12.85 10.99
N ASN A 100 -22.62 12.56 12.04
CA ASN A 100 -22.54 13.17 13.39
C ASN A 100 -23.13 14.58 13.56
N GLN A 101 -24.36 14.84 13.09
CA GLN A 101 -25.04 16.12 13.37
C GLN A 101 -25.70 16.22 14.74
N ASP A 102 -25.76 15.12 15.51
CA ASP A 102 -26.34 15.08 16.85
C ASP A 102 -25.29 14.69 17.89
N LYS A 103 -24.56 15.68 18.41
CA LYS A 103 -23.87 15.62 19.71
C LYS A 103 -24.01 16.96 20.42
#